data_AF-A0A523DDG4-F1
#
_entry.id   AF-A0A523DDG4-F1
#
_cell.length_a   1.000
_cell.length_b   1.000
_cell.length_c   1.000
_cell.angle_alpha   90.00
_cell.angle_beta   90.00
_cell.angle_gamma   90.00
#
_symmetry.space_group_name_H-M   'P 1'
#
loop_
_entity.id
_entity.type
_entity.pdbx_description
1 polymer ?
#
loop_
_entity_poly.entity_id
_entity_poly.type
_entity_poly.pdbx_seq_one_letter_code
_entity_poly.pdbx_strand_id
1 'polypeptide(L)' 'MVATSTHVERGESGREAEAEYTLEYAARCPHCREEIEVVNVARLLRTRVNFTSTLPRRGHIISCPQCNTIIAAELIGFA' A
#
# COMPACT_ATOMS: atom_id res chain seq x y z
N MET A 1 5.55 -19.48 -38.71
CA MET A 1 6.17 -18.31 -38.07
C MET A 1 5.30 -17.95 -36.88
N VAL A 2 5.85 -18.12 -35.68
CA VAL A 2 5.16 -17.97 -34.40
C VAL A 2 5.32 -16.55 -33.90
N ALA A 3 4.23 -15.94 -33.44
CA ALA A 3 4.27 -14.94 -32.38
C ALA A 3 2.92 -14.98 -31.64
N THR A 4 2.78 -15.93 -30.72
CA THR A 4 1.69 -15.96 -29.76
C THR A 4 1.90 -14.86 -28.73
N SER A 5 1.19 -13.75 -28.92
CA SER A 5 0.90 -12.80 -27.86
C SER A 5 0.01 -13.48 -26.83
N THR A 6 0.51 -13.71 -25.62
CA THR A 6 -0.28 -13.71 -24.37
C THR A 6 0.61 -14.14 -23.20
N HIS A 7 0.72 -13.24 -22.21
CA HIS A 7 0.72 -13.48 -20.75
C HIS A 7 1.49 -12.34 -20.08
N VAL A 8 0.75 -11.28 -19.71
CA VAL A 8 1.03 -10.64 -18.43
C VAL A 8 -0.16 -11.02 -17.58
N GLU A 9 -0.04 -12.17 -16.93
CA GLU A 9 -0.89 -12.52 -15.80
C GLU A 9 -0.70 -11.41 -14.79
N ARG A 10 -1.70 -10.52 -14.73
CA ARG A 10 -1.84 -9.52 -13.68
C ARG A 10 -2.14 -10.32 -12.42
N GLY A 11 -1.07 -10.85 -11.83
CA GLY A 11 -1.10 -11.69 -10.66
C GLY A 11 -2.01 -11.06 -9.63
N GLU A 12 -2.98 -11.86 -9.21
CA GLU A 12 -3.90 -11.65 -8.10
C GLU A 12 -3.35 -10.58 -7.15
N SER A 13 -3.89 -9.36 -7.25
CA SER A 13 -3.57 -8.29 -6.31
C SER A 13 -4.34 -8.50 -5.02
N GLY A 14 -4.36 -9.74 -4.53
CA GLY A 14 -4.76 -10.13 -3.19
C GLY A 14 -3.52 -10.22 -2.31
N ARG A 15 -2.67 -9.19 -2.33
CA ARG A 15 -1.64 -9.10 -1.31
C ARG A 15 -2.36 -8.73 -0.02
N GLU A 16 -2.53 -9.71 0.85
CA GLU A 16 -2.81 -9.50 2.27
C GLU A 16 -1.94 -8.35 2.76
N ALA A 17 -2.50 -7.47 3.60
CA ALA A 17 -1.76 -6.33 4.12
C ALA A 17 -0.39 -6.80 4.64
N GLU A 18 0.70 -6.23 4.12
CA GLU A 18 2.06 -6.70 4.46
C GLU A 18 2.31 -6.67 5.97
N ALA A 19 1.58 -5.81 6.69
CA ALA A 19 1.46 -5.85 8.14
C ALA A 19 0.10 -5.30 8.59
N GLU A 20 -0.49 -5.92 9.61
CA GLU A 20 -1.61 -5.37 10.37
C GLU A 20 -1.08 -4.76 11.66
N TYR A 21 -1.53 -3.55 11.99
CA TYR A 21 -1.16 -2.85 13.23
C TYR A 21 -2.42 -2.58 14.04
N THR A 22 -2.39 -2.96 15.32
CA THR A 22 -3.44 -2.61 16.28
C THR A 22 -3.24 -1.17 16.77
N LEU A 23 -4.32 -0.41 16.79
CA LEU A 23 -4.36 0.94 17.34
C LEU A 23 -4.49 0.87 18.87
N GLU A 24 -3.81 1.77 19.59
CA GLU A 24 -3.97 1.86 21.06
C GLU A 24 -5.41 2.20 21.48
N TYR A 25 -6.14 2.90 20.62
CA TYR A 25 -7.52 3.26 20.82
C TYR A 25 -8.30 3.05 19.53
N ALA A 26 -9.55 2.62 19.66
CA ALA A 26 -10.46 2.51 18.53
C ALA A 26 -10.64 3.89 17.86
N ALA A 27 -10.34 3.97 16.57
CA ALA A 27 -10.45 5.19 15.78
C ALA A 27 -11.57 5.04 14.75
N ARG A 28 -12.15 6.16 14.30
CA ARG A 28 -13.15 6.12 13.21
C ARG A 28 -12.50 6.36 11.87
N CYS A 29 -12.79 5.49 10.90
CA CYS A 29 -12.31 5.68 9.54
C CYS A 29 -12.99 6.93 8.92
N PRO A 30 -12.24 7.87 8.32
CA PRO A 30 -12.81 9.07 7.72
C PRO A 30 -13.65 8.78 6.46
N HIS A 31 -13.51 7.59 5.85
CA HIS A 31 -14.19 7.21 4.62
C HIS A 31 -15.47 6.41 4.87
N CYS A 32 -15.39 5.29 5.60
CA CYS A 32 -16.57 4.46 5.88
C CYS A 32 -17.29 4.82 7.19
N ARG A 33 -16.67 5.62 8.07
CA ARG A 33 -17.16 5.95 9.42
C ARG A 33 -17.29 4.76 10.38
N GLU A 34 -16.83 3.58 9.97
CA GLU A 34 -16.69 2.42 10.85
C GLU A 34 -15.62 2.69 11.91
N GLU A 35 -15.83 2.10 13.08
CA GLU A 35 -14.82 2.03 14.12
C GLU A 35 -13.79 0.95 13.75
N ILE A 36 -12.52 1.32 13.79
CA ILE A 36 -11.40 0.46 13.44
C ILE A 36 -10.46 0.38 14.65
N GLU A 37 -10.09 -0.85 15.00
CA GLU A 37 -9.10 -1.15 16.03
C GLU A 37 -7.75 -1.57 15.41
N VAL A 38 -7.75 -1.86 14.11
CA VAL A 38 -6.57 -2.26 13.36
C VAL A 38 -6.47 -1.47 12.05
N VAL A 39 -5.25 -1.34 11.54
CA VAL A 39 -4.96 -0.74 10.23
C VAL A 39 -4.04 -1.63 9.43
N ASN A 40 -4.27 -1.63 8.12
CA ASN A 40 -3.45 -2.37 7.17
C ASN A 40 -2.33 -1.48 6.67
N VAL A 41 -1.10 -1.95 6.77
CA VAL A 41 0.08 -1.24 6.32
C VAL A 41 0.75 -2.00 5.20
N ALA A 42 0.93 -1.35 4.06
CA ALA A 42 1.63 -1.92 2.92
C ALA A 42 2.87 -1.09 2.58
N ARG A 43 3.97 -1.75 2.23
CA ARG A 43 5.23 -1.10 1.90
C ARG A 43 5.17 -0.61 0.46
N LEU A 44 5.56 0.64 0.24
CA LEU A 44 5.74 1.18 -1.10
C LEU A 44 7.03 0.62 -1.70
N LEU A 45 6.89 -0.13 -2.79
CA LEU A 45 8.00 -0.61 -3.60
C LEU A 45 8.27 0.37 -4.74
N ARG A 46 9.53 0.81 -4.86
CA ARG A 46 9.95 1.68 -5.95
C ARG A 46 10.09 0.88 -7.24
N THR A 47 9.19 1.08 -8.19
CA THR A 47 9.12 0.29 -9.44
C THR A 47 9.73 0.98 -10.65
N ARG A 48 9.56 2.30 -10.81
CA ARG A 48 10.12 3.08 -11.93
C ARG A 48 10.60 4.45 -11.45
N VAL A 49 11.76 4.88 -11.94
CA VAL A 49 12.24 6.26 -11.79
C VAL A 49 12.91 6.72 -13.08
N ASN A 50 12.68 7.98 -13.43
CA ASN A 50 13.17 8.57 -14.68
C ASN A 50 14.57 9.21 -14.54
N PHE A 51 15.21 9.12 -13.38
CA PHE A 51 16.53 9.71 -13.10
C PHE A 51 17.16 9.10 -11.83
N THR A 52 18.45 9.35 -11.60
CA THR A 52 19.14 9.13 -10.32
C THR A 52 18.57 10.05 -9.24
N SER A 53 17.41 9.66 -8.71
CA SER A 53 16.68 10.46 -7.74
C SER A 53 17.14 10.17 -6.31
N THR A 54 17.34 11.24 -5.54
CA THR A 54 17.46 11.27 -4.07
C THR A 54 16.11 11.06 -3.37
N LEU A 55 15.02 10.86 -4.12
CA LEU A 55 13.70 10.61 -3.56
C LEU A 55 13.70 9.40 -2.60
N PRO A 56 12.90 9.47 -1.52
CA PRO A 56 12.78 8.43 -0.51
C PRO A 56 12.68 7.03 -1.12
N ARG A 57 13.58 6.13 -0.70
CA ARG A 57 13.62 4.74 -1.18
C ARG A 57 12.64 3.83 -0.43
N ARG A 58 12.02 4.33 0.63
CA ARG A 58 11.09 3.60 1.48
C ARG A 58 9.86 4.45 1.72
N GLY A 59 8.73 3.78 1.86
CA GLY A 59 7.47 4.39 2.22
C GLY A 59 6.49 3.31 2.61
N HIS A 60 5.39 3.74 3.19
CA HIS A 60 4.28 2.86 3.53
C HIS A 60 2.97 3.59 3.30
N ILE A 61 1.92 2.81 3.05
CA ILE A 61 0.55 3.28 3.04
C ILE A 61 -0.18 2.66 4.21
N ILE A 62 -1.13 3.40 4.78
CA ILE A 62 -2.04 2.94 5.81
C ILE A 62 -3.42 2.90 5.18
N SER A 63 -4.07 1.75 5.19
CA SER A 63 -5.42 1.56 4.68
C SER A 63 -6.37 1.05 5.77
N CYS A 64 -7.65 1.41 5.61
CA CYS A 64 -8.72 0.90 6.46
C CYS A 64 -8.96 -0.59 6.18
N PRO A 65 -9.03 -1.48 7.18
CA PRO A 65 -9.33 -2.89 6.96
C PRO A 65 -10.75 -3.13 6.44
N GLN A 66 -11.70 -2.23 6.72
CA GLN A 66 -13.11 -2.41 6.39
C GLN A 66 -13.44 -1.97 4.95
N CYS A 67 -12.96 -0.79 4.53
CA CYS A 67 -13.26 -0.24 3.21
C CYS A 67 -12.07 -0.29 2.24
N ASN A 68 -10.93 -0.86 2.67
CA ASN A 68 -9.68 -0.96 1.93
C ASN A 68 -9.19 0.35 1.30
N THR A 69 -9.64 1.49 1.83
CA THR A 69 -9.30 2.82 1.34
C THR A 69 -8.04 3.31 2.03
N ILE A 70 -7.15 3.95 1.27
CA ILE A 70 -5.91 4.54 1.79
C ILE A 70 -6.29 5.75 2.66
N ILE A 71 -5.95 5.68 3.94
CA ILE A 71 -6.14 6.76 4.92
C ILE A 71 -4.94 7.71 4.88
N ALA A 72 -3.73 7.15 4.80
CA ALA A 72 -2.49 7.92 4.78
C ALA A 72 -1.42 7.22 3.93
N ALA A 73 -0.47 8.01 3.43
CA ALA A 73 0.69 7.52 2.71
C ALA A 73 1.90 8.35 3.11
N GLU A 74 2.97 7.68 3.52
CA GLU A 74 4.21 8.33 3.96
C GLU A 74 5.39 7.81 3.15
N LEU A 75 6.24 8.74 2.74
CA LEU A 75 7.53 8.46 2.10
C LEU A 75 8.63 8.83 3.10
N ILE A 76 9.39 7.83 3.55
CA ILE A 76 10.43 8.00 4.56
C ILE A 76 11.78 8.01 3.85
N GLY A 77 12.45 9.18 3.84
CA GLY A 77 13.82 9.25 3.33
C GLY A 77 14.33 10.65 3.04
N PHE A 78 14.95 11.27 4.05
CA PHE A 78 16.26 11.87 3.89
C PHE A 78 17.09 11.42 5.09
N ALA A 79 18.02 10.50 4.87
CA ALA A 79 19.11 10.22 5.79
C ALA A 79 20.40 10.61 5.08
#